data_AF-W7WU11-F1
#
_entry.id   AF-W7WU11-F1
#
_cell.length_a   1.000
_cell.length_b   1.000
_cell.length_c   1.000
_cell.angle_alpha   90.00
_cell.angle_beta   90.00
_cell.angle_gamma   90.00
#
_symmetry.space_group_name_H-M   'P 1'
#
loop_
_entity.id
_entity.type
_entity.pdbx_description
1 polymer ?
#
loop_
_entity_poly.entity_id
_entity_poly.type
_entity_poly.pdbx_seq_one_letter_code
_entity_poly.pdbx_strand_id
1 'polypeptide(L)' 'MNTYAVLWTYTADAEKVARHKDSHMQYIKSLAAGGAIVEGGAWRDGSGALIIFRASDREQIRATWTPIHSRPKA' A
#
# COMPACT_ATOMS: atom_id res chain seq x y z
N MET A 1 -6.07 7.91 -17.81
CA MET A 1 -6.04 7.15 -16.55
C MET A 1 -5.06 6.02 -16.75
N ASN A 2 -4.02 5.95 -15.95
CA ASN A 2 -2.90 5.03 -16.16
C ASN A 2 -2.90 3.94 -15.09
N THR A 3 -2.30 2.81 -15.43
CA THR A 3 -2.11 1.69 -14.52
C THR A 3 -0.65 1.63 -14.08
N TYR A 4 -0.43 1.56 -12.76
CA TYR A 4 0.90 1.47 -12.18
C TYR A 4 1.04 0.17 -11.40
N ALA A 5 2.07 -0.61 -11.75
CA ALA A 5 2.49 -1.75 -10.96
C ALA A 5 3.48 -1.29 -9.89
N VAL A 6 3.13 -1.57 -8.64
CA VAL A 6 3.90 -1.21 -7.46
C VAL A 6 4.40 -2.47 -6.79
N LEU A 7 5.72 -2.61 -6.71
CA LEU A 7 6.36 -3.64 -5.90
C LEU A 7 6.63 -3.06 -4.51
N TRP A 8 6.06 -3.68 -3.50
CA TRP A 8 6.36 -3.44 -2.10
C TRP A 8 7.34 -4.48 -1.59
N THR A 9 8.32 -3.98 -0.84
CA THR A 9 9.23 -4.79 -0.04
C THR A 9 8.98 -4.42 1.41
N TYR A 10 8.68 -5.42 2.23
CA TYR A 10 8.54 -5.21 3.67
C TYR A 10 9.91 -5.14 4.33
N THR A 11 9.94 -4.49 5.49
CA THR A 11 11.11 -4.53 6.36
C THR A 11 11.36 -5.97 6.84
N ALA A 12 12.63 -6.31 7.08
CA ALA A 12 13.00 -7.58 7.71
C ALA A 12 12.57 -7.67 9.19
N ASP A 13 12.17 -6.56 9.80
CA ASP A 13 11.64 -6.50 11.17
C ASP A 13 10.22 -7.10 11.24
N ALA A 14 10.16 -8.38 11.56
CA ALA A 14 8.92 -9.15 11.64
C ALA A 14 7.96 -8.64 12.73
N GLU A 15 8.47 -8.12 13.86
CA GLU A 15 7.63 -7.58 14.93
C GLU A 15 6.91 -6.31 14.48
N LYS A 16 7.62 -5.44 13.78
CA LYS A 16 7.04 -4.23 13.20
C LYS A 16 6.00 -4.57 12.13
N VAL A 17 6.27 -5.55 11.27
CA VAL A 17 5.29 -6.02 10.29
C VAL A 17 4.04 -6.57 10.98
N ALA A 18 4.21 -7.44 11.97
CA ALA A 18 3.08 -8.02 12.71
C ALA A 18 2.23 -6.95 13.40
N ARG A 19 2.88 -5.98 14.07
CA ARG A 19 2.20 -4.87 14.77
C ARG A 19 1.35 -3.99 13.85
N HIS A 20 1.76 -3.80 12.61
CA HIS A 20 1.09 -2.90 11.66
C HIS A 20 0.28 -3.63 10.58
N LYS A 21 0.27 -4.97 10.57
CA LYS A 21 -0.39 -5.77 9.54
C LYS A 21 -1.86 -5.39 9.38
N ASP A 22 -2.61 -5.35 10.47
CA ASP A 22 -4.06 -5.11 10.41
C ASP A 22 -4.40 -3.69 9.95
N SER A 23 -3.69 -2.68 10.46
CA SER A 23 -3.90 -1.28 10.04
C SER A 23 -3.47 -1.05 8.60
N HIS A 24 -2.38 -1.69 8.16
CA HIS A 24 -1.97 -1.69 6.76
C HIS A 24 -3.04 -2.33 5.87
N MET A 25 -3.56 -3.52 6.23
CA MET A 25 -4.60 -4.19 5.46
C MET A 25 -5.92 -3.39 5.40
N GLN A 26 -6.30 -2.70 6.48
CA GLN A 26 -7.45 -1.79 6.47
C GLN A 26 -7.24 -0.63 5.49
N TYR A 27 -6.03 -0.06 5.44
CA TYR A 27 -5.67 0.98 4.47
C TYR A 27 -5.75 0.48 3.01
N ILE A 28 -5.28 -0.73 2.73
CA ILE A 28 -5.41 -1.32 1.38
C ILE A 28 -6.87 -1.51 1.00
N LYS A 29 -7.69 -2.01 1.93
CA LYS A 29 -9.12 -2.18 1.70
C LYS A 29 -9.84 -0.87 1.42
N SER A 30 -9.47 0.23 2.11
CA SER A 30 -10.09 1.53 1.85
C SER A 30 -9.70 2.10 0.47
N LEU A 31 -8.44 1.90 0.04
CA LEU A 31 -8.00 2.27 -1.31
C LEU A 31 -8.69 1.45 -2.39
N ALA A 32 -8.90 0.16 -2.16
CA ALA A 32 -9.64 -0.72 -3.08
C ALA A 32 -11.12 -0.30 -3.16
N ALA A 33 -11.77 -0.04 -2.03
CA ALA A 33 -13.15 0.46 -2.00
C ALA A 33 -13.32 1.80 -2.71
N GLY A 34 -12.29 2.66 -2.67
CA GLY A 34 -12.23 3.93 -3.41
C GLY A 34 -11.89 3.78 -4.90
N GLY A 35 -11.70 2.57 -5.42
CA GLY A 35 -11.39 2.30 -6.82
C GLY A 35 -9.95 2.61 -7.25
N ALA A 36 -9.08 2.97 -6.30
CA ALA A 36 -7.67 3.31 -6.55
C ALA A 36 -6.81 2.05 -6.80
N ILE A 37 -7.19 0.91 -6.22
CA ILE A 37 -6.55 -0.39 -6.46
C ILE A 37 -7.37 -1.17 -7.49
N VAL A 38 -6.68 -1.72 -8.49
CA VAL A 38 -7.24 -2.64 -9.48
C VAL A 38 -7.16 -4.07 -8.98
N GLU A 39 -5.99 -4.45 -8.46
CA GLU A 39 -5.67 -5.80 -8.01
C GLU A 39 -4.46 -5.74 -7.06
N GLY A 40 -4.29 -6.73 -6.18
CA GLY A 40 -3.09 -6.80 -5.35
C GLY A 40 -2.97 -8.07 -4.54
N GLY A 41 -1.73 -8.50 -4.29
CA GLY A 41 -1.45 -9.73 -3.56
C GLY A 41 -0.07 -9.71 -2.89
N ALA A 42 0.00 -10.31 -1.71
CA ALA A 42 1.25 -10.50 -0.99
C ALA A 42 2.05 -11.66 -1.59
N TRP A 43 3.39 -11.55 -1.53
CA TRP A 43 4.27 -12.66 -1.84
C TRP A 43 4.12 -13.78 -0.81
N ARG A 44 4.23 -15.03 -1.26
CA ARG A 44 4.07 -16.21 -0.38
C ARG A 44 5.15 -16.29 0.70
N ASP A 45 6.33 -15.74 0.43
CA ASP A 45 7.45 -15.68 1.35
C ASP A 45 7.35 -14.51 2.36
N GLY A 46 6.31 -13.69 2.26
CA GLY A 46 6.12 -12.54 3.14
C GLY A 46 7.11 -11.40 2.92
N SER A 47 7.90 -11.42 1.84
CA SER A 47 8.88 -10.37 1.52
C SER A 47 8.23 -9.04 1.12
N GLY A 48 6.93 -9.04 0.83
CA GLY A 48 6.23 -7.87 0.33
C GLY A 48 4.95 -8.19 -0.44
N ALA A 49 4.64 -7.36 -1.44
CA ALA A 49 3.45 -7.48 -2.25
C ALA A 49 3.61 -6.85 -3.64
N LEU A 50 2.74 -7.24 -4.57
CA LEU A 50 2.47 -6.50 -5.81
C LEU A 50 1.08 -5.87 -5.70
N ILE A 51 0.97 -4.57 -5.99
CA ILE A 51 -0.31 -3.88 -6.09
C ILE A 51 -0.39 -3.11 -7.39
N ILE A 52 -1.53 -3.21 -8.05
CA ILE A 52 -1.86 -2.52 -9.28
C ILE A 52 -2.78 -1.34 -8.94
N PHE A 53 -2.34 -0.13 -9.23
CA PHE A 53 -3.08 1.11 -8.96
C PHE A 53 -3.61 1.75 -10.24
N ARG A 54 -4.76 2.45 -10.13
CA ARG A 54 -5.16 3.49 -11.07
C ARG A 54 -4.72 4.84 -10.56
N ALA A 55 -4.00 5.59 -11.39
CA ALA A 55 -3.65 6.97 -11.10
C ALA A 55 -3.49 7.78 -12.38
N SER A 56 -3.54 9.10 -12.25
CA SER A 56 -3.25 10.06 -13.31
C SER A 56 -1.77 10.06 -13.66
N ASP A 57 -0.92 10.00 -12.63
CA ASP A 57 0.54 10.08 -12.74
C ASP A 57 1.24 9.35 -11.58
N ARG A 58 2.58 9.34 -11.61
CA ARG A 58 3.40 8.73 -10.54
C ARG A 58 3.41 9.56 -9.25
N GLU A 59 3.13 10.85 -9.29
CA GLU A 59 3.08 11.72 -8.11
C GLU A 59 1.91 11.33 -7.21
N GLN A 60 0.74 11.13 -7.82
CA GLN A 60 -0.45 10.66 -7.14
C GLN A 60 -0.21 9.30 -6.47
N ILE A 61 0.52 8.40 -7.15
CA ILE A 61 0.96 7.17 -6.51
C ILE A 61 1.79 7.52 -5.29
N ARG A 62 2.92 8.23 -5.39
CA ARG A 62 3.77 8.49 -4.21
C ARG A 62 3.07 9.19 -3.04
N ALA A 63 2.08 10.04 -3.30
CA ALA A 63 1.29 10.67 -2.26
C ALA A 63 0.46 9.68 -1.40
N THR A 64 0.14 8.48 -1.93
CA THR A 64 -0.49 7.41 -1.14
C THR A 64 0.48 6.70 -0.19
N TRP A 65 1.79 6.87 -0.37
CA TRP A 65 2.82 6.16 0.39
C TRP A 65 3.32 6.93 1.60
N THR A 66 2.97 8.21 1.69
CA THR A 66 3.31 9.02 2.85
C THR A 66 2.71 8.33 4.09
N PRO A 67 3.54 7.90 5.06
CA PRO A 67 3.07 7.10 6.18
C PRO A 67 1.94 7.81 6.90
N ILE A 68 0.96 7.03 7.38
CA ILE A 68 -0.16 7.52 8.19
C ILE A 68 0.36 8.27 9.44
N HIS A 69 1.59 7.99 9.89
CA HIS A 69 2.28 8.68 10.98
C HIS A 69 2.77 10.11 10.65
N SER A 70 2.73 10.51 9.38
CA SER A 70 3.14 11.85 8.91
C SER A 70 1.95 12.72 8.48
N ARG A 71 0.71 12.21 8.55
CA ARG A 71 -0.48 13.05 8.42
C ARG A 71 -0.69 13.77 9.75
N PRO A 72 -0.78 15.11 9.78
CA PRO A 72 -1.14 15.80 11.02
C PRO A 72 -2.48 15.23 11.51
N LYS A 73 -2.53 14.89 12.81
CA LYS A 73 -3.82 14.58 13.45
C LYS A 73 -4.70 15.82 13.28
N ALA A 74 -5.84 15.64 12.62
CA ALA A 74 -6.95 16.59 12.71
C ALA A 74 -7.50 16.57 14.15
#